data_AF-A0A9D8CWE7-F1
#
_entry.id   AF-A0A9D8CWE7-F1
#
_cell.length_a   1.000
_cell.length_b   1.000
_cell.length_c   1.000
_cell.angle_alpha   90.00
_cell.angle_beta   90.00
_cell.angle_gamma   90.00
#
_symmetry.space_group_name_H-M   'P 1'
#
loop_
_entity.id
_entity.type
_entity.pdbx_description
1 polymer ?
#
loop_
_entity_poly.entity_id
_entity_poly.type
_entity_poly.pdbx_seq_one_letter_code
_entity_poly.pdbx_strand_id
1 'polypeptide(L)'
;MTFEPDHGATSSAPTSWWRRAWERVRSFRPRLGGATAAAGGQRRWWSWTWRAVVVALVLYYPVGALIVENIDDDPQFAPRNLSPGESRAVAVTADLIDREVDVNTWTPMMPFFVPSGILDNMPNFQRGVMAALGRFATELMDQVGRVRGSSQVDRDLEQARGFLNEQPNIWIWQPSVSLMPSTTSAQKYRAGRDRLRAYNKRLAAGQAVFERRADNLQALIDRIANDEGSDSAVIDQHIIERAGDLFDIRADDIFYFNKGRLYANYLLLRELAIDFEVVIRDRGLTNAWNGTVESFRIAAALEPWVVWNGYPDGLLIPNHLAAQGFYLLRARVQLREISAILLR
;
A
#
# COMPACT_ATOMS: atom_id res chain seq x y z
N MET A 1 -70.69 -26.63 72.52
CA MET A 1 -69.63 -27.27 73.33
C MET A 1 -68.31 -26.65 72.92
N THR A 2 -67.72 -25.94 73.87
CA THR A 2 -66.41 -25.29 73.83
C THR A 2 -65.29 -26.33 73.87
N PHE A 3 -64.25 -26.13 73.04
CA PHE A 3 -62.92 -26.69 73.25
C PHE A 3 -61.89 -25.66 72.72
N GLU A 4 -61.28 -24.92 73.65
CA GLU A 4 -59.89 -24.46 73.58
C GLU A 4 -59.01 -25.55 74.22
N PRO A 5 -57.74 -25.78 73.81
CA PRO A 5 -56.62 -24.82 73.93
C PRO A 5 -55.65 -24.88 72.72
N ASP A 6 -54.57 -24.12 72.52
CA ASP A 6 -53.40 -23.81 73.37
C ASP A 6 -52.60 -22.64 72.77
N HIS A 7 -51.95 -21.84 73.62
CA HIS A 7 -51.06 -20.74 73.21
C HIS A 7 -49.65 -21.27 72.84
N GLY A 8 -49.32 -21.23 71.55
CA GLY A 8 -48.00 -21.55 71.01
C GLY A 8 -47.16 -20.32 70.67
N ALA A 9 -45.91 -20.32 71.12
CA ALA A 9 -44.91 -19.27 70.99
C ALA A 9 -44.64 -18.78 69.54
N THR A 10 -44.43 -17.48 69.37
CA THR A 10 -44.02 -16.83 68.13
C THR A 10 -42.60 -17.23 67.74
N SER A 11 -42.45 -18.09 66.72
CA SER A 11 -41.18 -18.30 66.03
C SER A 11 -41.01 -17.25 64.94
N SER A 12 -40.10 -16.29 65.17
CA SER A 12 -39.65 -15.37 64.12
C SER A 12 -38.83 -16.13 63.09
N ALA A 13 -39.24 -16.07 61.82
CA ALA A 13 -38.56 -16.71 60.69
C ALA A 13 -37.07 -16.30 60.60
N PRO A 14 -36.16 -17.22 60.22
CA PRO A 14 -34.74 -16.90 60.11
C PRO A 14 -34.49 -15.92 58.95
N THR A 15 -33.91 -14.77 59.27
CA THR A 15 -33.48 -13.76 58.29
C THR A 15 -32.56 -14.34 57.22
N SER A 16 -32.88 -14.07 55.94
CA SER A 16 -32.16 -14.60 54.78
C SER A 16 -30.67 -14.24 54.81
N TRP A 17 -29.84 -15.21 54.41
CA TRP A 17 -28.39 -15.12 54.43
C TRP A 17 -27.84 -13.93 53.61
N TRP A 18 -28.56 -13.53 52.55
CA TRP A 18 -28.21 -12.37 51.75
C TRP A 18 -28.36 -11.04 52.48
N ARG A 19 -29.35 -10.87 53.37
CA ARG A 19 -29.47 -9.64 54.19
C ARG A 19 -28.32 -9.52 55.20
N ARG A 20 -27.88 -10.64 55.79
CA ARG A 20 -26.72 -10.69 56.69
C ARG A 20 -25.40 -10.40 55.97
N ALA A 21 -25.26 -10.86 54.73
CA ALA A 21 -24.10 -10.52 53.89
C ALA A 21 -24.09 -9.02 53.54
N TRP A 22 -25.24 -8.43 53.22
CA TRP A 22 -25.35 -7.02 52.87
C TRP A 22 -25.09 -6.09 54.07
N GLU A 23 -25.53 -6.44 55.27
CA GLU A 23 -25.23 -5.66 56.49
C GLU A 23 -23.76 -5.74 56.90
N ARG A 24 -23.08 -6.88 56.67
CA ARG A 24 -21.62 -7.00 56.88
C ARG A 24 -20.82 -6.11 55.93
N VAL A 25 -21.27 -5.96 54.70
CA VAL A 25 -20.64 -5.05 53.73
C VAL A 25 -20.92 -3.59 54.11
N ARG A 26 -22.12 -3.26 54.60
CA ARG A 26 -22.50 -1.90 54.98
C ARG A 26 -21.88 -1.41 56.30
N SER A 27 -21.58 -2.33 57.22
CA SER A 27 -20.96 -2.03 58.52
C SER A 27 -19.43 -2.11 58.51
N PHE A 28 -18.82 -2.53 57.38
CA PHE A 28 -17.37 -2.52 57.21
C PHE A 28 -16.85 -1.09 57.08
N ARG A 29 -16.53 -0.46 58.22
CA ARG A 29 -15.75 0.78 58.27
C ARG A 29 -14.31 0.42 58.60
N PRO A 30 -13.33 0.66 57.71
CA PRO A 30 -11.94 0.44 58.05
C PRO A 30 -11.55 1.46 59.13
N ARG A 31 -11.18 0.97 60.31
CA ARG A 31 -10.53 1.79 61.34
C ARG A 31 -9.17 2.22 60.81
N LEU A 32 -9.09 3.43 60.26
CA LEU A 32 -7.82 4.13 60.06
C LEU A 32 -7.38 4.69 61.42
N GLY A 33 -6.62 3.89 62.16
CA GLY A 33 -5.79 4.38 63.25
C GLY A 33 -4.70 5.28 62.67
N GLY A 34 -4.60 6.50 63.18
CA GLY A 34 -3.58 7.45 62.80
C GLY A 34 -2.21 7.05 63.31
N ALA A 35 -1.21 7.07 62.42
CA ALA A 35 0.10 7.68 62.62
C ALA A 35 0.99 7.39 61.41
N THR A 36 1.26 8.44 60.64
CA THR A 36 2.55 8.85 60.01
C THR A 36 2.32 9.40 58.60
N ALA A 37 2.61 10.70 58.48
CA ALA A 37 2.70 11.42 57.25
C ALA A 37 3.88 10.88 56.42
N ALA A 38 3.60 10.30 55.25
CA ALA A 38 4.43 10.35 54.02
C ALA A 38 3.91 9.34 52.97
N ALA A 39 2.69 9.51 52.45
CA ALA A 39 2.21 8.69 51.32
C ALA A 39 1.38 9.48 50.28
N GLY A 40 1.37 10.81 50.36
CA GLY A 40 0.69 11.67 49.38
C GLY A 40 1.48 11.90 48.09
N GLY A 41 2.82 11.84 48.16
CA GLY A 41 3.70 12.09 47.02
C GLY A 41 3.73 10.94 46.01
N GLN A 42 3.82 9.70 46.50
CA GLN A 42 4.01 8.50 45.67
C GLN A 42 2.75 8.14 44.86
N ARG A 43 1.55 8.31 45.44
CA ARG A 43 0.27 8.07 44.77
C ARG A 43 -0.07 9.17 43.75
N ARG A 44 0.36 10.41 44.00
CA ARG A 44 0.23 11.54 43.05
C ARG A 44 1.20 11.39 41.89
N TRP A 45 2.47 11.06 42.14
CA TRP A 45 3.45 10.74 41.10
C TRP A 45 2.94 9.59 40.22
N TRP A 46 2.50 8.47 40.80
CA TRP A 46 1.93 7.34 40.04
C TRP A 46 0.74 7.75 39.15
N SER A 47 -0.11 8.67 39.62
CA SER A 47 -1.23 9.20 38.82
C SER A 47 -0.79 10.05 37.62
N TRP A 48 0.31 10.79 37.74
CA TRP A 48 0.88 11.56 36.64
C TRP A 48 1.65 10.66 35.66
N THR A 49 2.39 9.67 36.17
CA THR A 49 3.12 8.71 35.34
C THR A 49 2.15 7.88 34.48
N TRP A 50 1.07 7.37 35.06
CA TRP A 50 0.04 6.64 34.30
C TRP A 50 -0.61 7.53 33.21
N ARG A 51 -0.96 8.78 33.54
CA ARG A 51 -1.50 9.73 32.55
C ARG A 51 -0.51 9.99 31.42
N ALA A 52 0.77 10.18 31.74
CA ALA A 52 1.82 10.37 30.75
C ALA A 52 1.98 9.13 29.84
N VAL A 53 1.92 7.92 30.40
CA VAL A 53 1.95 6.66 29.62
C VAL A 53 0.74 6.54 28.70
N VAL A 54 -0.47 6.83 29.20
CA VAL A 54 -1.68 6.81 28.37
C VAL A 54 -1.59 7.82 27.23
N VAL A 55 -1.15 9.05 27.53
CA VAL A 55 -0.92 10.08 26.49
C VAL A 55 0.13 9.62 25.49
N ALA A 56 1.24 9.03 25.94
CA ALA A 56 2.27 8.51 25.05
C ALA A 56 1.73 7.39 24.15
N LEU A 57 0.91 6.46 24.67
CA LEU A 57 0.29 5.40 23.88
C LEU A 57 -0.74 5.94 22.88
N VAL A 58 -1.53 6.94 23.27
CA VAL A 58 -2.51 7.60 22.37
C VAL A 58 -1.80 8.37 21.28
N LEU A 59 -0.69 9.04 21.59
CA LEU A 59 0.10 9.82 20.62
C LEU A 59 1.03 8.97 19.76
N TYR A 60 1.40 7.77 20.22
CA TYR A 60 2.32 6.87 19.51
C TYR A 60 1.88 6.58 18.07
N TYR A 61 0.61 6.24 17.89
CA TYR A 61 0.05 5.96 16.57
C TYR A 61 -0.04 7.20 15.67
N PRO A 62 -0.74 8.29 16.03
CA PRO A 62 -0.89 9.45 15.15
C PRO A 62 0.43 10.16 14.88
N VAL A 63 1.31 10.32 15.88
CA VAL A 63 2.62 10.98 15.67
C VAL A 63 3.52 10.09 14.81
N GLY A 64 3.57 8.79 15.07
CA GLY A 64 4.38 7.88 14.26
C GLY A 64 3.83 7.72 12.84
N ALA A 65 2.51 7.72 12.65
CA ALA A 65 1.87 7.74 11.34
C ALA A 65 2.28 8.99 10.56
N LEU A 66 2.18 10.19 11.15
CA LEU A 66 2.59 11.45 10.51
C LEU A 66 4.09 11.50 10.15
N ILE A 67 4.95 10.79 10.89
CA ILE A 67 6.38 10.72 10.59
C ILE A 67 6.67 9.78 9.42
N VAL A 68 5.91 8.68 9.30
CA VAL A 68 6.12 7.66 8.28
C VAL A 68 5.37 7.98 6.98
N GLU A 69 4.21 8.63 7.09
CA GLU A 69 3.35 8.97 5.96
C GLU A 69 4.09 9.86 4.97
N ASN A 70 4.40 9.28 3.81
CA ASN A 70 5.02 9.99 2.70
C ASN A 70 4.59 9.34 1.38
N ILE A 71 3.52 9.86 0.77
CA ILE A 71 3.14 9.49 -0.60
C ILE A 71 3.97 10.36 -1.55
N ASP A 72 5.12 9.82 -1.96
CA ASP A 72 6.03 10.50 -2.89
C ASP A 72 5.57 10.23 -4.34
N ASP A 73 4.85 11.19 -4.91
CA ASP A 73 4.36 11.17 -6.29
C ASP A 73 5.06 12.24 -7.17
N ASP A 74 6.31 12.59 -6.85
CA ASP A 74 7.08 13.61 -7.59
C ASP A 74 7.19 13.24 -9.09
N PRO A 75 6.57 14.01 -10.00
CA PRO A 75 6.64 13.72 -11.43
C PRO A 75 8.05 13.97 -12.00
N GLN A 76 8.94 14.64 -11.28
CA GLN A 76 10.32 14.91 -11.70
C GLN A 76 11.30 13.81 -11.24
N PHE A 77 10.84 12.81 -10.48
CA PHE A 77 11.67 11.69 -10.05
C PHE A 77 12.36 11.07 -11.26
N ALA A 78 13.69 11.02 -11.26
CA ALA A 78 14.50 10.53 -12.37
C ALA A 78 15.63 9.64 -11.87
N PRO A 79 16.07 8.65 -12.67
CA PRO A 79 17.16 7.77 -12.29
C PRO A 79 18.45 8.55 -12.02
N ARG A 80 19.16 8.19 -10.96
CA ARG A 80 20.42 8.83 -10.56
C ARG A 80 21.61 8.03 -11.06
N ASN A 81 22.74 8.69 -11.32
CA ASN A 81 24.03 8.06 -11.63
C ASN A 81 24.02 7.10 -12.84
N LEU A 82 23.32 7.48 -13.93
CA LEU A 82 23.30 6.72 -15.17
C LEU A 82 24.66 6.72 -15.89
N SER A 83 25.12 5.54 -16.27
CA SER A 83 26.27 5.37 -17.16
C SER A 83 25.83 5.30 -18.63
N PRO A 84 26.68 5.72 -19.59
CA PRO A 84 26.38 5.53 -21.01
C PRO A 84 26.11 4.07 -21.35
N GLY A 85 25.03 3.80 -22.08
CA GLY A 85 24.62 2.45 -22.50
C GLY A 85 23.64 1.75 -21.54
N GLU A 86 23.41 2.28 -20.34
CA GLU A 86 22.35 1.80 -19.45
C GLU A 86 20.95 2.15 -19.99
N SER A 87 19.96 1.29 -19.71
CA SER A 87 18.55 1.61 -19.92
C SER A 87 18.04 2.52 -18.81
N ARG A 88 17.36 3.59 -19.21
CA ARG A 88 16.78 4.55 -18.27
C ARG A 88 15.53 4.00 -17.59
N ALA A 89 14.71 3.21 -18.29
CA ALA A 89 13.54 2.54 -17.73
C ALA A 89 13.93 1.50 -16.66
N VAL A 90 15.02 0.78 -16.87
CA VAL A 90 15.55 -0.17 -15.87
C VAL A 90 16.09 0.57 -14.65
N ALA A 91 16.82 1.66 -14.86
CA ALA A 91 17.36 2.47 -13.78
C ALA A 91 16.26 3.11 -12.93
N VAL A 92 15.23 3.71 -13.54
CA VAL A 92 14.12 4.33 -12.78
C VAL A 92 13.35 3.28 -11.99
N THR A 93 13.19 2.07 -12.54
CA THR A 93 12.58 0.94 -11.80
C THR A 93 13.38 0.62 -10.55
N ALA A 94 14.71 0.46 -10.67
CA ALA A 94 15.56 0.16 -9.54
C ALA A 94 15.55 1.28 -8.49
N ASP A 95 15.58 2.54 -8.92
CA ASP A 95 15.60 3.69 -8.01
C ASP A 95 14.23 3.93 -7.35
N LEU A 96 13.11 3.63 -8.01
CA LEU A 96 11.80 3.63 -7.36
C LEU A 96 11.68 2.54 -6.30
N ILE A 97 12.23 1.35 -6.55
CA ILE A 97 12.27 0.28 -5.53
C ILE A 97 13.10 0.75 -4.33
N ASP A 98 14.26 1.37 -4.58
CA ASP A 98 15.11 1.95 -3.53
C ASP A 98 14.35 2.98 -2.70
N ARG A 99 13.64 3.90 -3.37
CA ARG A 99 12.81 4.91 -2.74
C ARG A 99 11.74 4.30 -1.84
N GLU A 100 10.93 3.39 -2.37
CA GLU A 100 9.81 2.84 -1.59
C GLU A 100 10.25 1.92 -0.45
N VAL A 101 11.37 1.22 -0.62
CA VAL A 101 11.80 0.21 0.36
C VAL A 101 12.72 0.79 1.42
N ASP A 102 13.66 1.64 1.01
CA ASP A 102 14.75 2.12 1.87
C ASP A 102 14.60 3.58 2.29
N VAL A 103 14.07 4.46 1.43
CA VAL A 103 13.86 5.88 1.77
C VAL A 103 12.56 6.07 2.54
N ASN A 104 11.44 5.62 1.97
CA ASN A 104 10.10 5.80 2.53
C ASN A 104 9.71 4.70 3.53
N THR A 105 10.54 3.67 3.68
CA THR A 105 10.22 2.43 4.39
C THR A 105 9.08 1.66 3.72
N TRP A 106 9.28 0.36 3.53
CA TRP A 106 8.23 -0.51 2.98
C TRP A 106 7.12 -0.76 4.02
N THR A 107 6.04 0.02 3.96
CA THR A 107 4.93 -0.03 4.92
C THR A 107 3.96 -1.22 4.78
N PRO A 108 3.71 -1.82 3.59
CA PRO A 108 2.73 -2.91 3.45
C PRO A 108 2.99 -4.18 4.27
N MET A 109 4.22 -4.39 4.75
CA MET A 109 4.56 -5.53 5.61
C MET A 109 4.48 -5.21 7.11
N MET A 110 4.24 -3.95 7.46
CA MET A 110 4.35 -3.48 8.84
C MET A 110 3.18 -3.99 9.69
N PRO A 111 3.43 -4.59 10.86
CA PRO A 111 2.36 -5.15 11.69
C PRO A 111 1.53 -4.06 12.36
N PHE A 112 0.29 -4.38 12.75
CA PHE A 112 -0.67 -3.41 13.32
C PHE A 112 -0.17 -2.65 14.57
N PHE A 113 0.82 -3.19 15.29
CA PHE A 113 1.34 -2.59 16.52
C PHE A 113 2.47 -1.57 16.30
N VAL A 114 2.92 -1.38 15.06
CA VAL A 114 3.79 -0.26 14.70
C VAL A 114 2.96 0.93 14.20
N PRO A 115 3.41 2.19 14.35
CA PRO A 115 2.59 3.35 14.01
C PRO A 115 2.19 3.40 12.53
N SER A 116 3.04 2.91 11.64
CA SER A 116 2.73 2.82 10.21
C SER A 116 1.64 1.80 9.87
N GLY A 117 1.31 0.89 10.78
CA GLY A 117 0.28 -0.14 10.58
C GLY A 117 -1.15 0.40 10.60
N ILE A 118 -1.35 1.68 10.98
CA ILE A 118 -2.64 2.37 10.86
C ILE A 118 -2.76 3.21 9.58
N LEU A 119 -1.68 3.31 8.79
CA LEU A 119 -1.72 3.95 7.48
C LEU A 119 -2.41 3.01 6.50
N ASP A 120 -3.25 3.56 5.62
CA ASP A 120 -3.90 2.78 4.56
C ASP A 120 -3.50 3.26 3.17
N ASN A 121 -3.61 4.57 2.93
CA ASN A 121 -3.30 5.21 1.65
C ASN A 121 -1.87 4.95 1.17
N MET A 122 -0.87 5.20 2.04
CA MET A 122 0.53 5.02 1.68
C MET A 122 0.88 3.55 1.37
N PRO A 123 0.52 2.54 2.20
CA PRO A 123 0.70 1.13 1.82
C PRO A 123 0.03 0.76 0.49
N ASN A 124 -1.18 1.23 0.22
CA ASN A 124 -1.88 0.99 -1.04
C ASN A 124 -1.12 1.58 -2.24
N PHE A 125 -0.68 2.84 -2.12
CA PHE A 125 0.16 3.49 -3.12
C PHE A 125 1.46 2.72 -3.40
N GLN A 126 2.18 2.33 -2.34
CA GLN A 126 3.42 1.54 -2.45
C GLN A 126 3.19 0.19 -3.13
N ARG A 127 2.09 -0.50 -2.82
CA ARG A 127 1.69 -1.74 -3.50
C ARG A 127 1.39 -1.51 -4.98
N GLY A 128 0.73 -0.41 -5.31
CA GLY A 128 0.47 0.00 -6.70
C GLY A 128 1.76 0.20 -7.49
N VAL A 129 2.71 0.96 -6.94
CA VAL A 129 4.03 1.16 -7.54
C VAL A 129 4.72 -0.18 -7.80
N MET A 130 4.85 -1.04 -6.77
CA MET A 130 5.51 -2.35 -6.94
C MET A 130 4.80 -3.27 -7.92
N ALA A 131 3.47 -3.22 -8.02
CA ALA A 131 2.72 -4.01 -8.99
C ALA A 131 3.10 -3.63 -10.44
N ALA A 132 3.19 -2.33 -10.73
CA ALA A 132 3.64 -1.83 -12.04
C ALA A 132 5.11 -2.20 -12.32
N LEU A 133 6.00 -2.04 -11.33
CA LEU A 133 7.42 -2.38 -11.49
C LEU A 133 7.66 -3.90 -11.66
N GLY A 134 6.94 -4.74 -10.92
CA GLY A 134 7.00 -6.20 -11.05
C GLY A 134 6.44 -6.69 -12.40
N ARG A 135 5.43 -6.00 -12.91
CA ARG A 135 4.93 -6.22 -14.28
C ARG A 135 5.96 -5.84 -15.32
N PHE A 136 6.55 -4.64 -15.22
CA PHE A 136 7.61 -4.20 -16.10
C PHE A 136 8.80 -5.17 -16.08
N ALA A 137 9.24 -5.63 -14.90
CA ALA A 137 10.33 -6.62 -14.80
C ALA A 137 9.99 -7.95 -15.50
N THR A 138 8.71 -8.35 -15.51
CA THR A 138 8.26 -9.53 -16.26
C THR A 138 8.39 -9.31 -17.76
N GLU A 139 7.84 -8.21 -18.28
CA GLU A 139 7.91 -7.92 -19.71
C GLU A 139 9.33 -7.58 -20.19
N LEU A 140 10.15 -6.96 -19.34
CA LEU A 140 11.58 -6.75 -19.56
C LEU A 140 12.28 -8.10 -19.74
N MET A 141 12.01 -9.08 -18.87
CA MET A 141 12.55 -10.44 -19.02
C MET A 141 12.03 -11.12 -20.29
N ASP A 142 10.74 -10.97 -20.60
CA ASP A 142 10.03 -11.71 -21.64
C ASP A 142 10.21 -11.20 -23.06
N GLN A 143 10.24 -9.88 -23.22
CA GLN A 143 10.23 -9.24 -24.53
C GLN A 143 11.57 -8.56 -24.83
N VAL A 144 12.09 -7.77 -23.89
CA VAL A 144 13.18 -6.82 -24.18
C VAL A 144 14.57 -7.39 -23.87
N GLY A 145 14.69 -8.21 -22.83
CA GLY A 145 15.97 -8.73 -22.32
C GLY A 145 16.57 -9.87 -23.13
N ARG A 146 16.03 -10.16 -24.32
CA ARG A 146 16.40 -11.31 -25.16
C ARG A 146 16.34 -10.97 -26.64
N VAL A 147 17.25 -11.55 -27.44
CA VAL A 147 17.35 -11.31 -28.90
C VAL A 147 16.17 -11.94 -29.65
N ARG A 148 15.72 -13.13 -29.22
CA ARG A 148 14.56 -13.85 -29.75
C ARG A 148 13.77 -14.45 -28.59
N GLY A 149 12.48 -14.71 -28.80
CA GLY A 149 11.62 -15.35 -27.79
C GLY A 149 12.13 -16.72 -27.30
N SER A 150 12.94 -17.43 -28.10
CA SER A 150 13.57 -18.71 -27.76
C SER A 150 15.01 -18.59 -27.21
N SER A 151 15.56 -17.38 -27.09
CA SER A 151 16.89 -17.17 -26.52
C SER A 151 16.89 -17.44 -25.01
N GLN A 152 18.06 -17.80 -24.48
CA GLN A 152 18.23 -17.97 -23.04
C GLN A 152 17.86 -16.69 -22.30
N VAL A 153 17.07 -16.85 -21.23
CA VAL A 153 16.67 -15.75 -20.36
C VAL A 153 17.87 -15.23 -19.59
N ASP A 154 17.99 -13.90 -19.49
CA ASP A 154 18.99 -13.27 -18.63
C ASP A 154 18.74 -13.61 -17.15
N ARG A 155 19.77 -14.16 -16.50
CA ARG A 155 19.67 -14.67 -15.13
C ARG A 155 19.35 -13.59 -14.08
N ASP A 156 19.80 -12.35 -14.29
CA ASP A 156 19.47 -11.27 -13.37
C ASP A 156 18.02 -10.82 -13.54
N LEU A 157 17.52 -10.77 -14.79
CA LEU A 157 16.11 -10.46 -15.05
C LEU A 157 15.16 -11.54 -14.52
N GLU A 158 15.52 -12.82 -14.65
CA GLU A 158 14.74 -13.93 -14.08
C GLU A 158 14.59 -13.81 -12.56
N GLN A 159 15.70 -13.55 -11.86
CA GLN A 159 15.70 -13.35 -10.41
C GLN A 159 14.96 -12.06 -10.02
N ALA A 160 15.20 -10.95 -10.74
CA ALA A 160 14.52 -9.68 -10.48
C ALA A 160 13.00 -9.86 -10.58
N ARG A 161 12.51 -10.48 -11.67
CA ARG A 161 11.09 -10.81 -11.82
C ARG A 161 10.59 -11.65 -10.64
N GLY A 162 11.30 -12.69 -10.27
CA GLY A 162 10.94 -13.56 -9.16
C GLY A 162 10.76 -12.78 -7.86
N PHE A 163 11.73 -11.93 -7.51
CA PHE A 163 11.69 -11.15 -6.27
C PHE A 163 10.64 -10.03 -6.26
N LEU A 164 10.40 -9.38 -7.40
CA LEU A 164 9.46 -8.25 -7.48
C LEU A 164 7.99 -8.68 -7.52
N ASN A 165 7.70 -9.92 -7.91
CA ASN A 165 6.32 -10.46 -7.95
C ASN A 165 5.94 -11.24 -6.69
N GLU A 166 6.72 -11.09 -5.62
CA GLU A 166 6.45 -11.71 -4.32
C GLU A 166 5.41 -10.95 -3.51
N GLN A 167 4.83 -11.63 -2.51
CA GLN A 167 3.78 -11.03 -1.68
C GLN A 167 4.30 -9.76 -0.97
N PRO A 168 3.52 -8.67 -0.95
CA PRO A 168 3.97 -7.38 -0.43
C PRO A 168 3.99 -7.29 1.10
N ASN A 169 3.34 -8.21 1.82
CA ASN A 169 3.05 -8.08 3.25
C ASN A 169 3.81 -9.10 4.13
N ILE A 170 4.93 -9.64 3.66
CA ILE A 170 5.74 -10.61 4.41
C ILE A 170 6.59 -9.87 5.45
N TRP A 171 6.18 -9.99 6.72
CA TRP A 171 6.93 -9.52 7.90
C TRP A 171 7.94 -10.57 8.36
N ILE A 172 8.91 -10.16 9.18
CA ILE A 172 10.01 -11.02 9.66
C ILE A 172 9.50 -12.26 10.40
N TRP A 173 8.34 -12.19 11.05
CA TRP A 173 7.77 -13.31 11.78
C TRP A 173 6.25 -13.39 11.57
N GLN A 174 5.79 -14.53 11.06
CA GLN A 174 4.38 -14.80 10.73
C GLN A 174 3.98 -16.17 11.28
N PRO A 175 3.50 -16.24 12.54
CA PRO A 175 3.22 -17.50 13.23
C PRO A 175 2.20 -18.41 12.53
N SER A 176 1.32 -17.83 11.69
CA SER A 176 0.33 -18.57 10.90
C SER A 176 0.95 -19.37 9.73
N VAL A 177 2.16 -19.01 9.30
CA VAL A 177 2.88 -19.66 8.18
C VAL A 177 4.10 -20.42 8.68
N SER A 178 4.90 -19.79 9.55
CA SER A 178 6.15 -20.35 10.06
C SER A 178 6.45 -19.83 11.47
N LEU A 179 6.91 -20.71 12.34
CA LEU A 179 7.44 -20.33 13.67
C LEU A 179 8.85 -19.72 13.59
N MET A 180 9.56 -19.96 12.48
CA MET A 180 10.89 -19.38 12.21
C MET A 180 10.78 -18.07 11.44
N PRO A 181 11.74 -17.13 11.60
CA PRO A 181 11.77 -15.91 10.82
C PRO A 181 11.84 -16.17 9.31
N SER A 182 11.14 -15.35 8.54
CA SER A 182 11.08 -15.41 7.08
C SER A 182 11.82 -14.22 6.45
N THR A 183 12.26 -14.37 5.20
CA THR A 183 12.74 -13.25 4.39
C THR A 183 11.58 -12.27 4.15
N THR A 184 11.76 -11.03 4.58
CA THR A 184 10.75 -9.97 4.46
C THR A 184 10.51 -9.55 3.00
N SER A 185 9.33 -8.99 2.70
CA SER A 185 9.05 -8.41 1.37
C SER A 185 10.07 -7.33 1.00
N ALA A 186 10.44 -6.47 1.95
CA ALA A 186 11.47 -5.46 1.75
C ALA A 186 12.83 -6.06 1.34
N GLN A 187 13.25 -7.16 1.98
CA GLN A 187 14.49 -7.85 1.60
C GLN A 187 14.41 -8.46 0.19
N LYS A 188 13.26 -9.03 -0.20
CA LYS A 188 13.05 -9.53 -1.56
C LYS A 188 13.12 -8.38 -2.57
N TYR A 189 12.43 -7.26 -2.33
CA TYR A 189 12.47 -6.11 -3.23
C TYR A 189 13.87 -5.50 -3.36
N ARG A 190 14.65 -5.40 -2.27
CA ARG A 190 16.08 -5.02 -2.34
C ARG A 190 16.87 -5.97 -3.24
N ALA A 191 16.68 -7.28 -3.07
CA ALA A 191 17.34 -8.26 -3.93
C ALA A 191 16.93 -8.10 -5.40
N GLY A 192 15.64 -7.84 -5.68
CA GLY A 192 15.14 -7.53 -7.03
C GLY A 192 15.79 -6.28 -7.64
N ARG A 193 15.86 -5.18 -6.88
CA ARG A 193 16.57 -3.95 -7.25
C ARG A 193 18.02 -4.22 -7.61
N ASP A 194 18.73 -4.95 -6.75
CA ASP A 194 20.16 -5.21 -6.94
C ASP A 194 20.41 -6.03 -8.21
N ARG A 195 19.48 -6.95 -8.57
CA ARG A 195 19.51 -7.68 -9.84
C ARG A 195 19.25 -6.79 -11.04
N LEU A 196 18.27 -5.87 -10.97
CA LEU A 196 18.05 -4.88 -12.03
C LEU A 196 19.28 -3.98 -12.24
N ARG A 197 19.91 -3.50 -11.15
CA ARG A 197 21.15 -2.71 -11.22
C ARG A 197 22.29 -3.52 -11.83
N ALA A 198 22.44 -4.80 -11.47
CA ALA A 198 23.46 -5.68 -12.05
C ALA A 198 23.24 -5.91 -13.55
N TYR A 199 22.00 -6.18 -13.96
CA TYR A 199 21.61 -6.29 -15.37
C TYR A 199 21.94 -5.01 -16.14
N ASN A 200 21.58 -3.83 -15.61
CA ASN A 200 21.79 -2.57 -16.30
C ASN A 200 23.28 -2.25 -16.49
N LYS A 201 24.12 -2.55 -15.49
CA LYS A 201 25.58 -2.43 -15.60
C LYS A 201 26.14 -3.36 -16.68
N ARG A 202 25.66 -4.60 -16.76
CA ARG A 202 26.05 -5.54 -17.82
C ARG A 202 25.59 -5.06 -19.19
N LEU A 203 24.40 -4.46 -19.27
CA LEU A 203 23.89 -3.86 -20.50
C LEU A 203 24.83 -2.75 -21.01
N ALA A 204 25.25 -1.83 -20.14
CA ALA A 204 26.23 -0.80 -20.50
C ALA A 204 27.58 -1.36 -20.95
N ALA A 205 28.01 -2.49 -20.37
CA ALA A 205 29.22 -3.20 -20.77
C ALA A 205 29.07 -4.05 -22.06
N GLY A 206 27.90 -4.08 -22.68
CA GLY A 206 27.62 -4.93 -23.86
C GLY A 206 27.52 -6.42 -23.54
N GLN A 207 27.33 -6.78 -22.26
CA GLN A 207 27.25 -8.16 -21.75
C GLN A 207 25.80 -8.63 -21.49
N ALA A 208 24.82 -7.76 -21.74
CA ALA A 208 23.40 -8.07 -21.70
C ALA A 208 22.73 -7.42 -22.91
N VAL A 209 21.55 -7.93 -23.29
CA VAL A 209 20.80 -7.45 -24.46
C VAL A 209 19.58 -6.69 -24.01
N PHE A 210 19.38 -5.50 -24.57
CA PHE A 210 18.14 -4.75 -24.49
C PHE A 210 17.66 -4.46 -25.91
N GLU A 211 16.68 -5.24 -26.34
CA GLU A 211 16.23 -5.29 -27.72
C GLU A 211 15.19 -4.20 -28.00
N ARG A 212 15.63 -3.15 -28.71
CA ARG A 212 14.86 -1.94 -29.00
C ARG A 212 14.01 -2.07 -30.27
N ARG A 213 13.18 -3.12 -30.33
CA ARG A 213 12.31 -3.38 -31.47
C ARG A 213 10.89 -2.92 -31.23
N ALA A 214 10.19 -2.59 -32.33
CA ALA A 214 8.82 -2.11 -32.29
C ALA A 214 7.84 -3.14 -31.69
N ASP A 215 8.01 -4.44 -32.00
CA ASP A 215 7.19 -5.53 -31.46
C ASP A 215 7.39 -5.72 -29.94
N ASN A 216 8.63 -5.58 -29.47
CA ASN A 216 8.92 -5.63 -28.03
C ASN A 216 8.31 -4.44 -27.28
N LEU A 217 8.44 -3.23 -27.83
CA LEU A 217 7.80 -2.04 -27.28
C LEU A 217 6.28 -2.18 -27.29
N GLN A 218 5.73 -2.72 -28.36
CA GLN A 218 4.29 -2.96 -28.48
C GLN A 218 3.80 -3.91 -27.38
N ALA A 219 4.50 -5.03 -27.15
CA ALA A 219 4.14 -5.98 -26.11
C ALA A 219 4.14 -5.35 -24.71
N LEU A 220 5.14 -4.50 -24.41
CA LEU A 220 5.19 -3.72 -23.16
C LEU A 220 3.95 -2.82 -23.02
N ILE A 221 3.65 -2.05 -24.06
CA ILE A 221 2.54 -1.09 -24.06
C ILE A 221 1.17 -1.79 -23.98
N ASP A 222 1.00 -2.90 -24.70
CA ASP A 222 -0.21 -3.72 -24.61
C ASP A 222 -0.40 -4.30 -23.21
N ARG A 223 0.69 -4.66 -22.52
CA ARG A 223 0.60 -5.13 -21.14
C ARG A 223 0.11 -4.03 -20.21
N ILE A 224 0.69 -2.83 -20.30
CA ILE A 224 0.24 -1.69 -19.51
C ILE A 224 -1.23 -1.38 -19.84
N ALA A 225 -1.63 -1.38 -21.11
CA ALA A 225 -3.02 -1.12 -21.50
C ALA A 225 -4.02 -2.17 -20.96
N ASN A 226 -3.60 -3.43 -20.85
CA ASN A 226 -4.42 -4.49 -20.23
C ASN A 226 -4.60 -4.25 -18.73
N ASP A 227 -3.51 -3.87 -18.07
CA ASP A 227 -3.45 -3.55 -16.65
C ASP A 227 -4.38 -2.37 -16.30
N GLU A 228 -4.30 -1.25 -17.03
CA GLU A 228 -5.21 -0.11 -16.86
C GLU A 228 -6.69 -0.50 -17.10
N GLY A 229 -6.93 -1.43 -18.03
CA GLY A 229 -8.26 -1.97 -18.29
C GLY A 229 -8.80 -2.82 -17.14
N SER A 230 -7.94 -3.59 -16.49
CA SER A 230 -8.28 -4.35 -15.29
C SER A 230 -8.60 -3.43 -14.12
N ASP A 231 -7.79 -2.38 -13.91
CA ASP A 231 -7.99 -1.42 -12.80
C ASP A 231 -9.28 -0.62 -12.99
N SER A 232 -9.58 -0.22 -14.23
CA SER A 232 -10.86 0.41 -14.55
C SER A 232 -12.06 -0.51 -14.29
N ALA A 233 -11.92 -1.82 -14.52
CA ALA A 233 -13.00 -2.77 -14.25
C ALA A 233 -13.21 -2.97 -12.74
N VAL A 234 -12.14 -2.93 -11.93
CA VAL A 234 -12.24 -2.95 -10.46
C VAL A 234 -12.98 -1.71 -9.96
N ILE A 235 -12.65 -0.53 -10.49
CA ILE A 235 -13.36 0.72 -10.18
C ILE A 235 -14.84 0.61 -10.55
N ASP A 236 -15.16 0.19 -11.77
CA ASP A 236 -16.54 0.09 -12.25
C ASP A 236 -17.38 -0.84 -11.37
N GLN A 237 -16.85 -2.04 -11.08
CA GLN A 237 -17.51 -3.00 -10.20
C GLN A 237 -17.75 -2.41 -8.80
N HIS A 238 -16.75 -1.72 -8.22
CA HIS A 238 -16.88 -1.14 -6.89
C HIS A 238 -17.88 0.02 -6.85
N ILE A 239 -17.97 0.81 -7.91
CA ILE A 239 -19.01 1.84 -8.07
C ILE A 239 -20.40 1.18 -8.13
N ILE A 240 -20.57 0.14 -8.94
CA ILE A 240 -21.86 -0.57 -9.07
C ILE A 240 -22.31 -1.15 -7.72
N GLU A 241 -21.39 -1.69 -6.93
CA GLU A 241 -21.71 -2.34 -5.66
C GLU A 241 -21.90 -1.37 -4.48
N ARG A 242 -21.16 -0.25 -4.45
CA ARG A 242 -20.98 0.59 -3.25
C ARG A 242 -21.21 2.09 -3.45
N ALA A 243 -21.56 2.57 -4.63
CA ALA A 243 -21.80 3.99 -4.84
C ALA A 243 -22.83 4.56 -3.85
N GLY A 244 -22.47 5.67 -3.22
CA GLY A 244 -23.28 6.34 -2.21
C GLY A 244 -23.06 5.87 -0.77
N ASP A 245 -22.23 4.83 -0.54
CA ASP A 245 -21.83 4.40 0.80
C ASP A 245 -20.85 5.43 1.42
N LEU A 246 -21.30 6.12 2.48
CA LEU A 246 -20.52 7.14 3.16
C LEU A 246 -19.35 6.58 3.99
N PHE A 247 -19.35 5.27 4.24
CA PHE A 247 -18.34 4.60 5.07
C PHE A 247 -17.57 3.54 4.27
N ASP A 248 -17.40 3.80 2.96
CA ASP A 248 -16.65 2.94 2.05
C ASP A 248 -15.14 3.02 2.29
N ILE A 249 -14.66 2.25 3.27
CA ILE A 249 -13.24 2.11 3.63
C ILE A 249 -12.38 1.40 2.57
N ARG A 250 -12.95 1.03 1.42
CA ARG A 250 -12.20 0.41 0.31
C ARG A 250 -12.04 1.36 -0.88
N ALA A 251 -12.76 2.48 -0.90
CA ALA A 251 -12.66 3.43 -2.00
C ALA A 251 -11.27 4.05 -2.07
N ASP A 252 -10.71 4.43 -0.92
CA ASP A 252 -9.36 4.93 -0.77
C ASP A 252 -8.30 3.87 -1.11
N ASP A 253 -8.47 2.62 -0.66
CA ASP A 253 -7.60 1.50 -1.05
C ASP A 253 -7.42 1.38 -2.56
N ILE A 254 -8.55 1.29 -3.27
CA ILE A 254 -8.58 1.16 -4.73
C ILE A 254 -7.95 2.40 -5.37
N PHE A 255 -8.31 3.58 -4.89
CA PHE A 255 -7.83 4.84 -5.44
C PHE A 255 -6.31 4.98 -5.33
N TYR A 256 -5.74 4.74 -4.14
CA TYR A 256 -4.31 4.88 -3.92
C TYR A 256 -3.49 3.77 -4.56
N PHE A 257 -4.01 2.54 -4.61
CA PHE A 257 -3.38 1.47 -5.39
C PHE A 257 -3.27 1.84 -6.87
N ASN A 258 -4.36 2.32 -7.48
CA ASN A 258 -4.36 2.75 -8.87
C ASN A 258 -3.48 3.99 -9.08
N LYS A 259 -3.47 4.95 -8.14
CA LYS A 259 -2.58 6.12 -8.18
C LYS A 259 -1.11 5.69 -8.24
N GLY A 260 -0.71 4.72 -7.41
CA GLY A 260 0.66 4.17 -7.42
C GLY A 260 1.04 3.53 -8.76
N ARG A 261 0.13 2.76 -9.37
CA ARG A 261 0.34 2.17 -10.70
C ARG A 261 0.47 3.23 -11.79
N LEU A 262 -0.46 4.19 -11.82
CA LEU A 262 -0.45 5.32 -12.75
C LEU A 262 0.85 6.11 -12.65
N TYR A 263 1.32 6.39 -11.43
CA TYR A 263 2.57 7.09 -11.18
C TYR A 263 3.80 6.31 -11.67
N ALA A 264 3.90 5.03 -11.35
CA ALA A 264 5.01 4.19 -11.83
C ALA A 264 4.99 4.04 -13.36
N ASN A 265 3.81 3.83 -13.96
CA ASN A 265 3.64 3.73 -15.41
C ASN A 265 3.96 5.05 -16.11
N TYR A 266 3.60 6.21 -15.52
CA TYR A 266 4.02 7.53 -16.01
C TYR A 266 5.54 7.61 -16.16
N LEU A 267 6.29 7.29 -15.09
CA LEU A 267 7.75 7.35 -15.10
C LEU A 267 8.35 6.33 -16.05
N LEU A 268 7.83 5.10 -16.09
CA LEU A 268 8.27 4.07 -17.01
C LEU A 268 8.08 4.50 -18.46
N LEU A 269 6.90 5.00 -18.84
CA LEU A 269 6.62 5.47 -20.20
C LEU A 269 7.50 6.67 -20.58
N ARG A 270 7.78 7.57 -19.63
CA ARG A 270 8.69 8.69 -19.84
C ARG A 270 10.12 8.22 -20.14
N GLU A 271 10.65 7.29 -19.35
CA GLU A 271 12.01 6.79 -19.56
C GLU A 271 12.12 5.82 -20.75
N LEU A 272 11.07 5.02 -21.02
CA LEU A 272 10.98 4.19 -22.22
C LEU A 272 10.98 5.02 -23.50
N ALA A 273 10.46 6.26 -23.45
CA ALA A 273 10.53 7.19 -24.57
C ALA A 273 11.97 7.42 -25.05
N ILE A 274 12.91 7.46 -24.10
CA ILE A 274 14.33 7.68 -24.37
C ILE A 274 14.98 6.36 -24.79
N ASP A 275 14.68 5.26 -24.09
CA ASP A 275 15.24 3.95 -24.45
C ASP A 275 14.82 3.48 -25.86
N PHE A 276 13.63 3.87 -26.32
CA PHE A 276 13.06 3.53 -27.63
C PHE A 276 12.93 4.74 -28.57
N GLU A 277 13.71 5.80 -28.37
CA GLU A 277 13.60 7.07 -29.12
C GLU A 277 13.57 6.85 -30.64
N VAL A 278 14.46 6.00 -31.14
CA VAL A 278 14.55 5.68 -32.58
C VAL A 278 13.25 5.07 -33.09
N VAL A 279 12.70 4.07 -32.39
CA VAL A 279 11.44 3.41 -32.79
C VAL A 279 10.27 4.39 -32.76
N ILE A 280 10.18 5.20 -31.70
CA ILE A 280 9.08 6.16 -31.52
C ILE A 280 9.14 7.22 -32.62
N ARG A 281 10.33 7.75 -32.92
CA ARG A 281 10.52 8.76 -33.96
C ARG A 281 10.23 8.19 -35.34
N ASP A 282 10.79 7.03 -35.66
CA ASP A 282 10.70 6.44 -37.01
C ASP A 282 9.26 5.97 -37.33
N ARG A 283 8.46 5.63 -36.30
CA ARG A 283 7.03 5.33 -36.42
C ARG A 283 6.12 6.57 -36.32
N GLY A 284 6.68 7.78 -36.19
CA GLY A 284 5.91 9.03 -36.10
C GLY A 284 5.08 9.16 -34.82
N LEU A 285 5.48 8.47 -33.73
CA LEU A 285 4.71 8.35 -32.50
C LEU A 285 4.95 9.47 -31.48
N THR A 286 5.91 10.36 -31.70
CA THR A 286 6.37 11.35 -30.70
C THR A 286 5.22 12.13 -30.06
N ASN A 287 4.29 12.67 -30.85
CA ASN A 287 3.18 13.47 -30.32
C ASN A 287 2.16 12.61 -29.55
N ALA A 288 1.83 11.43 -30.09
CA ALA A 288 0.91 10.50 -29.44
C ALA A 288 1.50 10.00 -28.11
N TRP A 289 2.79 9.64 -28.10
CA TRP A 289 3.51 9.21 -26.91
C TRP A 289 3.52 10.29 -25.82
N ASN A 290 3.90 11.51 -26.17
CA ASN A 290 3.92 12.64 -25.23
C ASN A 290 2.52 12.92 -24.65
N GLY A 291 1.48 12.87 -25.48
CA GLY A 291 0.09 13.03 -25.03
C GLY A 291 -0.37 11.92 -24.07
N THR A 292 0.08 10.67 -24.29
CA THR A 292 -0.18 9.54 -23.40
C THR A 292 0.56 9.72 -22.07
N VAL A 293 1.85 10.01 -22.10
CA VAL A 293 2.67 10.27 -20.90
C VAL A 293 2.05 11.39 -20.07
N GLU A 294 1.60 12.48 -20.70
CA GLU A 294 0.93 13.58 -20.00
C GLU A 294 -0.41 13.16 -19.39
N SER A 295 -1.17 12.28 -20.05
CA SER A 295 -2.43 11.78 -19.51
C SER A 295 -2.20 10.93 -18.25
N PHE A 296 -1.15 10.09 -18.25
CA PHE A 296 -0.70 9.36 -17.06
C PHE A 296 -0.25 10.32 -15.94
N ARG A 297 0.49 11.38 -16.27
CA ARG A 297 0.93 12.40 -15.30
C ARG A 297 -0.25 13.07 -14.61
N ILE A 298 -1.26 13.49 -15.38
CA ILE A 298 -2.47 14.13 -14.85
C ILE A 298 -3.24 13.15 -13.95
N ALA A 299 -3.36 11.89 -14.36
CA ALA A 299 -4.07 10.87 -13.59
C ALA A 299 -3.36 10.54 -12.26
N ALA A 300 -2.03 10.46 -12.28
CA ALA A 300 -1.21 10.22 -11.10
C ALA A 300 -1.24 11.41 -10.12
N ALA A 301 -1.42 12.63 -10.61
CA ALA A 301 -1.43 13.85 -9.80
C ALA A 301 -2.76 14.09 -9.03
N LEU A 302 -3.76 13.21 -9.16
CA LEU A 302 -5.00 13.33 -8.39
C LEU A 302 -4.71 13.13 -6.89
N GLU A 303 -5.08 14.09 -6.06
CA GLU A 303 -4.79 14.09 -4.62
C GLU A 303 -6.01 14.62 -3.82
N PRO A 304 -7.08 13.83 -3.70
CA PRO A 304 -8.20 14.20 -2.85
C PRO A 304 -7.79 14.06 -1.37
N TRP A 305 -8.16 15.03 -0.55
CA TRP A 305 -7.96 14.94 0.91
C TRP A 305 -8.73 13.77 1.52
N VAL A 306 -9.91 13.47 0.96
CA VAL A 306 -10.72 12.31 1.32
C VAL A 306 -11.24 11.69 0.04
N VAL A 307 -11.01 10.39 -0.13
CA VAL A 307 -11.56 9.64 -1.26
C VAL A 307 -13.02 9.34 -0.98
N TRP A 308 -13.86 9.61 -1.97
CA TRP A 308 -15.30 9.41 -1.90
C TRP A 308 -15.77 8.60 -3.09
N ASN A 309 -16.67 7.66 -2.83
CA ASN A 309 -17.38 6.87 -3.83
C ASN A 309 -18.87 7.27 -3.82
N GLY A 310 -19.15 8.55 -4.10
CA GLY A 310 -20.53 9.06 -4.19
C GLY A 310 -21.31 8.45 -5.35
N TYR A 311 -22.62 8.70 -5.42
CA TYR A 311 -23.39 8.35 -6.60
C TYR A 311 -22.81 9.06 -7.85
N PRO A 312 -22.70 8.37 -9.01
CA PRO A 312 -22.20 9.00 -10.24
C PRO A 312 -23.01 10.23 -10.70
N ASP A 313 -24.30 10.28 -10.37
CA ASP A 313 -25.23 11.39 -10.60
C ASP A 313 -25.50 12.24 -9.34
N GLY A 314 -24.69 12.05 -8.30
CA GLY A 314 -24.83 12.74 -7.02
C GLY A 314 -24.52 14.23 -7.09
N LEU A 315 -25.31 15.04 -6.37
CA LEU A 315 -25.15 16.50 -6.34
C LEU A 315 -24.04 16.98 -5.37
N LEU A 316 -23.92 16.34 -4.21
CA LEU A 316 -23.13 16.86 -3.09
C LEU A 316 -21.81 16.12 -2.85
N ILE A 317 -21.76 14.81 -3.15
CA ILE A 317 -20.62 13.96 -2.83
C ILE A 317 -19.97 13.54 -4.14
N PRO A 318 -18.69 13.90 -4.37
CA PRO A 318 -18.00 13.53 -5.60
C PRO A 318 -17.78 12.01 -5.66
N ASN A 319 -17.65 11.50 -6.89
CA ASN A 319 -17.16 10.15 -7.12
C ASN A 319 -15.72 10.21 -7.68
N HIS A 320 -14.75 10.11 -6.77
CA HIS A 320 -13.33 10.16 -7.12
C HIS A 320 -12.88 8.92 -7.90
N LEU A 321 -13.49 7.76 -7.64
CA LEU A 321 -13.24 6.54 -8.39
C LEU A 321 -13.68 6.69 -9.85
N ALA A 322 -14.85 7.28 -10.11
CA ALA A 322 -15.33 7.55 -11.46
C ALA A 322 -14.40 8.53 -12.20
N ALA A 323 -13.92 9.58 -11.50
CA ALA A 323 -12.95 10.51 -12.07
C ALA A 323 -11.63 9.81 -12.43
N GLN A 324 -11.07 8.99 -11.54
CA GLN A 324 -9.86 8.21 -11.83
C GLN A 324 -10.09 7.18 -12.95
N GLY A 325 -11.23 6.50 -12.95
CA GLY A 325 -11.64 5.55 -13.99
C GLY A 325 -11.70 6.16 -15.39
N PHE A 326 -12.17 7.40 -15.51
CA PHE A 326 -12.11 8.14 -16.77
C PHE A 326 -10.68 8.29 -17.30
N TYR A 327 -9.72 8.65 -16.43
CA TYR A 327 -8.33 8.80 -16.83
C TYR A 327 -7.67 7.45 -17.18
N LEU A 328 -7.97 6.37 -16.43
CA LEU A 328 -7.50 5.02 -16.75
C LEU A 328 -7.98 4.56 -18.15
N LEU A 329 -9.26 4.77 -18.46
CA LEU A 329 -9.83 4.44 -19.77
C LEU A 329 -9.21 5.27 -20.89
N ARG A 330 -9.01 6.58 -20.68
CA ARG A 330 -8.33 7.46 -21.64
C ARG A 330 -6.90 6.97 -21.91
N ALA A 331 -6.13 6.72 -20.85
CA ALA A 331 -4.77 6.21 -20.93
C ALA A 331 -4.71 4.88 -21.70
N ARG A 332 -5.61 3.93 -21.38
CA ARG A 332 -5.74 2.66 -22.09
C ARG A 332 -6.00 2.85 -23.59
N VAL A 333 -6.93 3.72 -23.97
CA VAL A 333 -7.25 3.98 -25.38
C VAL A 333 -6.03 4.52 -26.12
N GLN A 334 -5.33 5.49 -25.53
CA GLN A 334 -4.13 6.06 -26.14
C GLN A 334 -2.98 5.04 -26.26
N LEU A 335 -2.78 4.18 -25.26
CA LEU A 335 -1.81 3.08 -25.35
C LEU A 335 -2.17 2.09 -26.47
N ARG A 336 -3.45 1.76 -26.64
CA ARG A 336 -3.91 0.89 -27.74
C ARG A 336 -3.72 1.51 -29.11
N GLU A 337 -3.91 2.82 -29.25
CA GLU A 337 -3.62 3.54 -30.48
C GLU A 337 -2.12 3.47 -30.82
N ILE A 338 -1.24 3.74 -29.84
CA ILE A 338 0.21 3.60 -29.99
C ILE A 338 0.58 2.17 -30.42
N SER A 339 0.03 1.17 -29.73
CA SER A 339 0.26 -0.26 -30.05
C SER A 339 -0.16 -0.60 -31.48
N ALA A 340 -1.33 -0.11 -31.93
CA ALA A 340 -1.83 -0.33 -33.29
C ALA A 340 -0.95 0.31 -34.37
N ILE A 341 -0.29 1.44 -34.07
CA ILE A 341 0.66 2.09 -34.98
C ILE A 341 1.99 1.31 -35.01
N LEU A 342 2.46 0.75 -33.89
CA LEU A 342 3.69 -0.05 -33.84
C LEU A 342 3.61 -1.33 -34.71
N LEU A 343 2.40 -1.88 -34.89
CA LEU A 343 2.12 -3.05 -35.74
C LEU A 343 2.22 -2.79 -37.24
N ARG A 344 1.98 -1.55 -37.69
CA ARG A 344 1.98 -1.16 -39.10
C ARG A 344 3.37 -0.65 -39.44
#